data_AF-A0A4U1CJD7-F1
#
_entry.id   AF-A0A4U1CJD7-F1
#
_cell.length_a   1.000
_cell.length_b   1.000
_cell.length_c   1.000
_cell.angle_alpha   90.00
_cell.angle_beta   90.00
_cell.angle_gamma   90.00
#
_symmetry.space_group_name_H-M   'P 1'
#
loop_
_entity.id
_entity.type
_entity.pdbx_description
1 polymer ?
#
loop_
_entity_poly.entity_id
_entity_poly.type
_entity_poly.pdbx_seq_one_letter_code
_entity_poly.pdbx_strand_id
1 'polypeptide(L)'
;MDVTLFGEEYQHHFSIIKPECTVWTSYQFSENVKDGSKYDLRAFGHDFSKGGTLKLHIRNKKVTLSIDDKQAYKTHYSNPIGHVMGVKISFAGIGEFKNFQLKDLKTGAQF
;
A
#
# COMPACT_ATOMS: atom_id res chain seq x y z
N MET A 1 9.06 2.19 -4.65
CA MET A 1 7.83 2.96 -4.87
C MET A 1 7.09 3.00 -3.56
N ASP A 2 6.58 4.16 -3.21
CA ASP A 2 5.88 4.42 -1.97
C ASP A 2 4.46 4.87 -2.29
N VAL A 3 3.48 4.29 -1.61
CA VAL A 3 2.09 4.67 -1.73
C VAL A 3 1.59 5.09 -0.35
N THR A 4 1.00 6.28 -0.28
CA THR A 4 0.37 6.80 0.93
C THR A 4 -1.06 7.23 0.61
N LEU A 5 -2.02 6.65 1.34
CA LEU A 5 -3.40 7.10 1.42
C LEU A 5 -3.56 7.89 2.72
N PHE A 6 -3.83 9.19 2.60
CA PHE A 6 -4.04 10.07 3.73
C PHE A 6 -5.48 10.01 4.18
N GLY A 7 -5.69 9.89 5.49
CA GLY A 7 -6.96 10.14 6.13
C GLY A 7 -6.89 11.32 7.10
N GLU A 8 -8.02 11.69 7.67
CA GLU A 8 -8.12 12.78 8.66
C GLU A 8 -7.34 12.49 9.96
N GLU A 9 -7.32 11.24 10.41
CA GLU A 9 -6.76 10.86 11.72
C GLU A 9 -5.46 10.05 11.60
N TYR A 10 -5.39 9.17 10.60
CA TYR A 10 -4.26 8.27 10.36
C TYR A 10 -3.99 8.14 8.85
N GLN A 11 -3.04 7.28 8.49
CA GLN A 11 -2.72 6.98 7.09
C GLN A 11 -2.52 5.50 6.83
N HIS A 12 -2.60 5.13 5.56
CA HIS A 12 -2.08 3.86 5.06
C HIS A 12 -0.90 4.13 4.14
N HIS A 13 0.28 3.72 4.56
CA HIS A 13 1.52 3.88 3.84
C HIS A 13 2.20 2.51 3.66
N PHE A 14 2.77 2.26 2.49
CA PHE A 14 3.64 1.12 2.28
C PHE A 14 4.60 1.37 1.13
N SER A 15 5.76 0.73 1.23
CA SER A 15 6.79 0.70 0.19
C SER A 15 6.80 -0.65 -0.52
N ILE A 16 6.88 -0.63 -1.85
CA ILE A 16 7.29 -1.78 -2.66
C ILE A 16 8.69 -1.49 -3.19
N ILE A 17 9.61 -2.41 -2.94
CA ILE A 17 11.01 -2.29 -3.36
C ILE A 17 11.45 -3.58 -4.06
N LYS A 18 12.60 -3.56 -4.74
CA LYS A 18 13.16 -4.77 -5.34
C LYS A 18 13.38 -5.87 -4.28
N PRO A 19 13.16 -7.16 -4.60
CA PRO A 19 13.21 -8.26 -3.63
C PRO A 19 14.49 -8.33 -2.78
N GLU A 20 15.65 -7.98 -3.36
CA GLU A 20 16.95 -7.96 -2.69
C GLU A 20 17.11 -6.83 -1.65
N CYS A 21 16.15 -5.91 -1.57
CA CYS A 21 16.21 -4.69 -0.78
C CYS A 21 15.15 -4.63 0.34
N THR A 22 14.47 -5.74 0.67
CA THR A 22 13.28 -5.72 1.55
C THR A 22 13.57 -5.27 2.98
N VAL A 23 14.82 -5.30 3.43
CA VAL A 23 15.23 -4.80 4.75
C VAL A 23 14.97 -3.30 4.93
N TRP A 24 14.94 -2.53 3.83
CA TRP A 24 14.67 -1.09 3.83
C TRP A 24 13.20 -0.75 3.59
N THR A 25 12.31 -1.75 3.57
CA THR A 25 10.87 -1.51 3.46
C THR A 25 10.25 -1.18 4.79
N SER A 26 9.11 -0.51 4.74
CA SER A 26 8.21 -0.35 5.86
C SER A 26 6.77 -0.24 5.36
N TYR A 27 5.85 -0.51 6.27
CA TYR A 27 4.45 -0.14 6.10
C TYR A 27 3.91 0.47 7.38
N GLN A 28 2.87 1.29 7.21
CA GLN A 28 1.96 1.74 8.25
C GLN A 28 0.53 1.51 7.76
N PHE A 29 -0.24 0.65 8.42
CA PHE A 29 -1.68 0.57 8.22
C PHE A 29 -2.38 1.07 9.48
N SER A 30 -2.73 2.36 9.48
CA SER A 30 -3.24 3.05 10.66
C SER A 30 -2.24 3.01 11.82
N GLU A 31 -2.58 2.39 12.94
CA GLU A 31 -1.66 2.21 14.07
C GLU A 31 -0.69 1.03 13.92
N ASN A 32 -0.89 0.15 12.93
CA ASN A 32 -0.03 -1.02 12.69
C ASN A 32 1.17 -0.62 11.83
N VAL A 33 2.35 -0.50 12.46
CA VAL A 33 3.61 -0.13 11.80
C VAL A 33 4.58 -1.30 11.86
N LYS A 34 5.23 -1.62 10.72
CA LYS A 34 6.34 -2.57 10.67
C LYS A 34 7.44 -2.06 9.74
N ASP A 35 8.67 -2.39 10.12
CA ASP A 35 9.87 -2.14 9.33
C ASP A 35 10.59 -3.45 8.98
N GLY A 36 11.23 -3.48 7.81
CA GLY A 36 11.91 -4.65 7.27
C GLY A 36 13.20 -5.02 8.00
N SER A 37 13.70 -4.16 8.89
CA SER A 37 14.87 -4.46 9.72
C SER A 37 14.53 -5.36 10.90
N LYS A 38 13.26 -5.36 11.33
CA LYS A 38 12.75 -6.16 12.47
C LYS A 38 11.78 -7.25 12.07
N TYR A 39 11.06 -7.09 10.96
CA TYR A 39 10.02 -8.01 10.53
C TYR A 39 10.30 -8.55 9.13
N ASP A 40 9.86 -9.79 8.87
CA ASP A 40 9.89 -10.35 7.52
C ASP A 40 8.85 -9.66 6.63
N LEU A 41 9.33 -8.74 5.80
CA LEU A 41 8.55 -8.00 4.81
C LEU A 41 8.90 -8.43 3.38
N ARG A 42 9.38 -9.66 3.15
CA ARG A 42 9.69 -10.15 1.80
C ARG A 42 8.52 -10.06 0.82
N ALA A 43 7.29 -10.09 1.33
CA ALA A 43 6.06 -9.88 0.56
C ALA A 43 5.95 -8.48 -0.12
N PHE A 44 6.72 -7.50 0.35
CA PHE A 44 6.81 -6.15 -0.24
C PHE A 44 7.98 -6.03 -1.25
N GLY A 45 8.69 -7.14 -1.47
CA GLY A 45 9.74 -7.28 -2.48
C GLY A 45 9.15 -7.62 -3.84
N HIS A 46 9.10 -6.66 -4.76
CA HIS A 46 8.64 -6.87 -6.13
C HIS A 46 9.31 -5.89 -7.10
N ASP A 47 9.69 -6.39 -8.29
CA ASP A 47 10.33 -5.58 -9.32
C ASP A 47 9.31 -5.11 -10.37
N PHE A 48 8.93 -3.83 -10.30
CA PHE A 48 8.05 -3.18 -11.27
C PHE A 48 8.79 -2.63 -12.51
N SER A 49 10.05 -3.01 -12.75
CA SER A 49 10.83 -2.53 -13.92
C SER A 49 10.18 -2.83 -15.28
N LYS A 50 9.34 -3.87 -15.35
CA LYS A 50 8.57 -4.25 -16.54
C LYS A 50 7.10 -3.83 -16.49
N GLY A 51 6.73 -2.98 -15.53
CA GLY A 51 5.34 -2.68 -15.19
C GLY A 51 4.70 -3.80 -14.35
N GLY A 52 3.44 -3.58 -13.96
CA GLY A 52 2.67 -4.52 -13.14
C GLY A 52 1.43 -3.85 -12.56
N THR A 53 0.63 -4.60 -11.81
CA THR A 53 -0.55 -4.05 -11.11
C THR A 53 -0.37 -4.12 -9.61
N LEU A 54 -0.88 -3.09 -8.94
CA LEU A 54 -0.89 -2.98 -7.48
C LEU A 54 -2.32 -2.64 -7.02
N LYS A 55 -2.84 -3.43 -6.08
CA LYS A 55 -4.19 -3.26 -5.56
C LYS A 55 -4.19 -3.32 -4.05
N LEU A 56 -4.58 -2.21 -3.41
CA LEU A 56 -4.85 -2.14 -1.98
C LEU A 56 -6.37 -2.28 -1.76
N HIS A 57 -6.80 -3.35 -1.10
CA HIS A 57 -8.20 -3.58 -0.78
C HIS A 57 -8.39 -3.53 0.74
N ILE A 58 -9.26 -2.65 1.21
CA ILE A 58 -9.51 -2.45 2.63
C ILE A 58 -10.99 -2.65 2.93
N ARG A 59 -11.30 -3.68 3.72
CA ARG A 59 -12.67 -3.99 4.13
C ARG A 59 -12.70 -4.36 5.60
N ASN A 60 -13.55 -3.70 6.37
CA ASN A 60 -13.71 -3.95 7.81
C ASN A 60 -12.37 -3.96 8.56
N LYS A 61 -11.53 -2.94 8.29
CA LYS A 61 -10.18 -2.76 8.87
C LYS A 61 -9.19 -3.91 8.59
N LYS A 62 -9.49 -4.73 7.58
CA LYS A 62 -8.58 -5.75 7.03
C LYS A 62 -7.99 -5.23 5.74
N VAL A 63 -6.67 -5.23 5.67
CA VAL A 63 -5.90 -4.83 4.50
C VAL A 63 -5.50 -6.07 3.72
N THR A 64 -5.75 -6.05 2.43
CA THR A 64 -5.25 -7.04 1.48
C THR A 64 -4.50 -6.30 0.38
N LEU A 65 -3.21 -6.59 0.27
CA LEU A 65 -2.34 -6.06 -0.78
C LEU A 65 -2.16 -7.15 -1.84
N SER A 66 -2.46 -6.82 -3.09
CA SER A 66 -2.25 -7.72 -4.23
C SER A 66 -1.32 -7.10 -5.25
N ILE A 67 -0.42 -7.92 -5.78
CA ILE A 67 0.51 -7.57 -6.85
C ILE A 67 0.27 -8.57 -7.98
N ASP A 68 0.05 -8.07 -9.20
CA ASP A 68 -0.30 -8.88 -10.38
C ASP A 68 -1.46 -9.85 -10.10
N ASP A 69 -2.51 -9.31 -9.47
CA ASP A 69 -3.73 -10.01 -9.02
C ASP A 69 -3.53 -11.21 -8.08
N LYS A 70 -2.30 -11.38 -7.55
CA LYS A 70 -2.00 -12.35 -6.50
C LYS A 70 -1.93 -11.65 -5.15
N GLN A 71 -2.55 -12.24 -4.13
CA GLN A 71 -2.46 -11.71 -2.77
C GLN A 71 -1.00 -11.80 -2.27
N ALA A 72 -0.36 -10.64 -2.12
CA ALA A 72 1.02 -10.53 -1.63
C ALA A 72 1.07 -10.45 -0.11
N TYR A 73 0.15 -9.68 0.50
CA TYR A 73 0.15 -9.46 1.94
C TYR A 73 -1.26 -9.26 2.51
N LYS A 74 -1.45 -9.63 3.78
CA LYS A 74 -2.70 -9.44 4.50
C LYS A 74 -2.43 -9.10 5.95
N THR A 75 -3.12 -8.08 6.47
CA THR A 75 -3.05 -7.68 7.87
C THR A 75 -4.36 -7.02 8.30
N HIS A 76 -4.43 -6.59 9.55
CA HIS A 76 -5.53 -5.80 10.08
C HIS A 76 -5.02 -4.64 10.95
N TYR A 77 -5.92 -3.71 11.22
CA TYR A 77 -5.74 -2.59 12.13
C TYR A 77 -7.04 -2.33 12.90
N SER A 78 -7.01 -1.41 13.85
CA SER A 78 -8.07 -1.17 14.83
C SER A 78 -8.64 0.24 14.69
N ASN A 79 -7.79 1.24 14.44
CA ASN A 79 -8.24 2.64 14.37
C ASN A 79 -8.53 3.02 12.91
N PRO A 80 -9.72 3.56 12.58
CA PRO A 80 -10.00 4.05 11.24
C PRO A 80 -9.07 5.21 10.88
N ILE A 81 -8.85 5.46 9.58
CA ILE A 81 -8.08 6.64 9.14
C ILE A 81 -8.92 7.92 9.03
N GLY A 82 -10.24 7.83 9.26
CA GLY A 82 -11.19 8.91 8.96
C GLY A 82 -11.58 8.95 7.48
N HIS A 83 -12.03 10.11 6.99
CA HIS A 83 -12.28 10.29 5.56
C HIS A 83 -10.96 10.30 4.77
N VAL A 84 -11.00 9.77 3.54
CA VAL A 84 -9.83 9.81 2.65
C VAL A 84 -9.63 11.25 2.18
N MET A 85 -8.45 11.80 2.46
CA MET A 85 -8.08 13.17 2.13
C MET A 85 -7.21 13.27 0.88
N GLY A 86 -6.57 12.18 0.47
CA GLY A 86 -5.78 12.16 -0.76
C GLY A 86 -4.87 10.94 -0.88
N VAL A 87 -4.22 10.83 -2.04
CA VAL A 87 -3.25 9.78 -2.34
C VAL A 87 -1.97 10.39 -2.85
N LYS A 88 -0.84 9.89 -2.34
CA LYS A 88 0.50 10.17 -2.84
C LYS A 88 1.12 8.87 -3.34
N ILE A 89 1.64 8.90 -4.55
CA ILE A 89 2.48 7.85 -5.11
C ILE A 89 3.85 8.48 -5.38
N SER A 90 4.91 7.83 -4.95
CA SER A 90 6.27 8.34 -5.11
C SER A 90 7.22 7.24 -5.58
N PHE A 91 8.15 7.62 -6.44
CA PHE A 91 9.17 6.73 -6.99
C PHE A 91 10.54 7.21 -6.56
N ALA A 92 11.41 6.28 -6.20
CA ALA A 92 12.83 6.56 -6.06
C ALA A 92 13.42 6.59 -7.47
N GLY A 93 13.54 7.80 -8.04
CA GLY A 93 13.97 8.01 -9.42
C GLY A 93 12.81 8.10 -10.41
N ILE A 94 13.07 7.77 -11.66
CA ILE A 94 12.09 7.87 -12.74
C ILE A 94 11.09 6.71 -12.61
N GLY A 95 9.80 7.06 -12.60
CA GLY A 95 8.71 6.10 -12.60
C GLY A 95 7.46 6.71 -13.19
N GLU A 96 6.60 5.85 -13.72
CA GLU A 96 5.26 6.23 -14.19
C GLU A 96 4.23 5.29 -13.58
N PHE A 97 3.02 5.78 -13.43
CA PHE A 97 1.85 4.94 -13.23
C PHE A 97 0.82 5.29 -14.30
N LYS A 98 0.04 4.29 -14.69
CA LYS A 98 -1.10 4.44 -15.59
C LYS A 98 -2.33 3.89 -14.86
N ASN A 99 -3.51 4.44 -15.16
CA ASN A 99 -4.79 3.92 -14.69
C ASN A 99 -4.94 3.87 -13.15
N PHE A 100 -4.68 5.00 -12.48
CA PHE A 100 -5.00 5.13 -11.07
C PHE A 100 -6.53 5.14 -10.85
N GLN A 101 -7.02 4.35 -9.90
CA GLN A 101 -8.42 4.33 -9.51
C GLN A 101 -8.53 4.23 -7.99
N LEU A 102 -9.32 5.12 -7.40
CA LEU A 102 -9.76 5.05 -6.01
C LEU A 102 -11.28 4.87 -5.96
N LYS A 103 -11.76 3.89 -5.19
CA LYS A 103 -13.18 3.55 -5.12
C LYS A 103 -13.61 3.27 -3.69
N ASP A 104 -14.72 3.88 -3.27
CA ASP A 104 -15.43 3.49 -2.06
C ASP A 104 -16.16 2.16 -2.28
N LEU A 105 -15.86 1.16 -1.45
CA LEU A 105 -16.42 -0.19 -1.60
C LEU A 105 -17.89 -0.32 -1.16
N LYS A 106 -18.40 0.62 -0.35
CA LYS A 106 -19.80 0.65 0.11
C LYS A 106 -20.69 1.37 -0.88
N THR A 107 -20.29 2.55 -1.34
CA THR A 107 -21.13 3.41 -2.20
C THR A 107 -20.83 3.20 -3.68
N GLY A 108 -19.65 2.72 -4.03
CA GLY A 108 -19.18 2.61 -5.40
C GLY A 108 -18.65 3.91 -6.00
N ALA A 109 -18.65 5.01 -5.24
CA ALA A 109 -18.11 6.29 -5.66
C ALA A 109 -16.64 6.16 -6.08
N GLN A 110 -16.28 6.83 -7.17
CA GLN A 110 -14.92 6.91 -7.70
C GLN A 110 -14.38 8.32 -7.49
N PHE A 111 -13.08 8.42 -7.20
CA PHE A 111 -12.37 9.68 -6.94
C PHE A 111 -11.15 9.81 -7.85
#